data_AF-A0A941A0D7-F1
#
_entry.id   AF-A0A941A0D7-F1
#
_cell.length_a   1.000
_cell.length_b   1.000
_cell.length_c   1.000
_cell.angle_alpha   90.00
_cell.angle_beta   90.00
_cell.angle_gamma   90.00
#
_symmetry.space_group_name_H-M   'P 1'
#
loop_
_entity.id
_entity.type
_entity.pdbx_description
1 polymer ?
#
loop_
_entity_poly.entity_id
_entity_poly.type
_entity_poly.pdbx_seq_one_letter_code
_entity_poly.pdbx_strand_id
1 'polypeptide(L)'
;MNTFIDRHADTIRGVLSCFDRVVRTGTLPDLFHAEAMARFLGARQIRLFDYPRWAEPFRDTIRTHAEQLAREQGLTIEFIRRLEAFRKEDRIKALLAQRGDHPGLVHIFSAMEACPSFKPWHDKRSGKTVLRGTEAKCLHYCFYFIDKDLGLCYLRVPTWAPFRLQFYCNGHQVLARQLQRTGIAYTLLDKPLPRSPTGRGPRRSPMRGMSPGSTGTSTAWPRPTARCSPSSPPASTGAACRWSTPPMWSSTAKPSSSPCTTP
;
A
#
# COMPACT_ATOMS: atom_id res chain seq x y z
N MET A 1 11.17 -30.59 -12.54
CA MET A 1 9.87 -30.57 -11.82
C MET A 1 8.93 -29.77 -12.73
N ASN A 2 8.00 -30.43 -13.44
CA ASN A 2 7.11 -29.70 -14.36
C ASN A 2 6.16 -28.82 -13.55
N THR A 3 6.04 -27.55 -13.93
CA THR A 3 5.12 -26.61 -13.30
C THR A 3 3.68 -26.97 -13.66
N PHE A 4 2.71 -26.45 -12.91
CA PHE A 4 1.29 -26.62 -13.23
C PHE A 4 0.97 -26.16 -14.67
N ILE A 5 1.62 -25.08 -15.09
CA ILE A 5 1.49 -24.52 -16.45
C ILE A 5 1.97 -25.54 -17.48
N ASP A 6 3.14 -26.16 -17.26
CA ASP A 6 3.69 -27.16 -18.18
C ASP A 6 2.82 -28.42 -18.28
N ARG A 7 2.16 -28.80 -17.18
CA ARG A 7 1.30 -29.99 -17.13
C ARG A 7 -0.03 -29.80 -17.87
N HIS A 8 -0.52 -28.57 -17.93
CA HIS A 8 -1.84 -28.23 -18.44
C HIS A 8 -1.78 -27.28 -19.65
N ALA A 9 -0.63 -27.23 -20.33
CA ALA A 9 -0.37 -26.32 -21.45
C ALA A 9 -1.36 -26.49 -22.61
N ASP A 10 -1.95 -27.67 -22.76
CA ASP A 10 -2.99 -28.01 -23.72
C ASP A 10 -4.37 -27.39 -23.39
N THR A 11 -4.65 -27.14 -22.11
CA THR A 11 -5.92 -26.55 -21.64
C THR A 11 -5.82 -25.06 -21.33
N ILE A 12 -4.62 -24.54 -21.07
CA ILE A 12 -4.38 -23.13 -20.73
C ILE A 12 -4.23 -22.31 -22.02
N ARG A 13 -5.24 -21.48 -22.32
CA ARG A 13 -5.21 -20.55 -23.46
C ARG A 13 -4.26 -19.37 -23.27
N GLY A 14 -3.96 -19.01 -22.02
CA GLY A 14 -3.10 -17.88 -21.68
C GLY A 14 -2.97 -17.68 -20.17
N VAL A 15 -2.04 -16.81 -19.78
CA VAL A 15 -1.76 -16.51 -18.38
C VAL A 15 -1.96 -15.01 -18.15
N LEU A 16 -2.77 -14.67 -17.15
CA LEU A 16 -2.89 -13.31 -16.65
C LEU A 16 -2.04 -13.18 -15.39
N SER A 17 -1.35 -12.04 -15.25
CA SER A 17 -0.51 -11.74 -14.10
C SER A 17 -0.95 -10.42 -13.47
N CYS A 18 -1.00 -10.38 -12.15
CA CYS A 18 -1.26 -9.17 -11.37
C CYS A 18 -0.42 -9.18 -10.10
N PHE A 19 -0.34 -8.03 -9.43
CA PHE A 19 0.27 -7.95 -8.10
C PHE A 19 -0.66 -8.59 -7.07
N ASP A 20 -0.12 -9.37 -6.13
CA ASP A 20 -0.93 -9.87 -5.01
C ASP A 20 -1.32 -8.71 -4.08
N ARG A 21 -0.32 -8.00 -3.56
CA ARG A 21 -0.49 -6.89 -2.61
C ARG A 21 0.17 -5.63 -3.15
N VAL A 22 -0.61 -4.57 -3.29
CA VAL A 22 -0.09 -3.24 -3.62
C VAL A 22 -0.16 -2.38 -2.37
N VAL A 23 1.01 -2.10 -1.77
CA VAL A 23 1.14 -1.20 -0.63
C VAL A 23 1.87 0.05 -1.07
N ARG A 24 1.29 1.23 -0.83
CA ARG A 24 1.94 2.53 -1.03
C ARG A 24 2.09 3.24 0.30
N THR A 25 3.26 3.80 0.56
CA THR A 25 3.54 4.56 1.77
C THR A 25 3.56 6.05 1.45
N GLY A 26 2.70 6.82 2.12
CA GLY A 26 2.74 8.28 2.06
C GLY A 26 3.63 8.82 3.18
N THR A 27 4.58 9.66 2.81
CA THR A 27 5.51 10.30 3.75
C THR A 27 5.53 11.80 3.50
N LEU A 28 5.78 12.57 4.55
CA LEU A 28 6.07 14.00 4.45
C LEU A 28 7.60 14.14 4.47
N PRO A 29 8.25 14.41 3.32
CA PRO A 29 9.72 14.35 3.23
C PRO A 29 10.42 15.23 4.26
N ASP A 30 9.86 16.40 4.54
CA ASP A 30 10.39 17.37 5.51
C ASP A 30 10.22 16.96 6.98
N LEU A 31 9.46 15.89 7.25
CA LEU A 31 9.18 15.40 8.61
C LEU A 31 9.63 13.95 8.82
N PHE A 32 9.99 13.24 7.75
CA PHE A 32 10.09 11.79 7.74
C PHE A 32 11.22 11.21 8.61
N HIS A 33 12.29 11.98 8.82
CA HIS A 33 13.45 11.58 9.60
C HIS A 33 13.88 12.71 10.55
N ALA A 34 14.67 12.35 11.56
CA ALA A 34 14.92 13.22 12.72
C ALA A 34 15.60 14.54 12.34
N GLU A 35 16.51 14.53 11.37
CA GLU A 35 17.20 15.73 10.91
C GLU A 35 16.26 16.68 10.14
N ALA A 36 15.45 16.15 9.21
CA ALA A 36 14.45 16.97 8.54
C ALA A 36 13.42 17.55 9.53
N MET A 37 12.94 16.75 10.49
CA MET A 37 12.08 17.24 11.55
C MET A 37 12.75 18.36 12.37
N ALA A 38 14.02 18.19 12.74
CA ALA A 38 14.75 19.21 13.49
C ALA A 38 14.90 20.51 12.69
N ARG A 39 15.23 20.41 11.39
CA ARG A 39 15.30 21.55 10.48
C ARG A 39 13.94 22.23 10.30
N PHE A 40 12.87 21.45 10.17
CA PHE A 40 11.50 21.95 10.03
C PHE A 40 11.05 22.75 11.26
N LEU A 41 11.33 22.23 12.46
CA LEU A 41 11.02 22.91 13.72
C LEU A 41 11.90 24.16 13.90
N GLY A 42 13.20 24.05 13.61
CA GLY A 42 14.15 25.15 13.71
C GLY A 42 13.79 26.33 12.79
N ALA A 43 13.38 26.06 11.54
CA ALA A 43 12.91 27.07 10.61
C ALA A 43 11.65 27.82 11.09
N ARG A 44 10.91 27.24 12.05
CA ARG A 44 9.71 27.83 12.66
C ARG A 44 9.95 28.33 14.09
N GLN A 45 11.22 28.40 14.51
CA GLN A 45 11.62 28.82 15.86
C GLN A 45 10.99 27.96 16.98
N ILE A 46 10.66 26.70 16.67
CA ILE A 46 10.14 25.74 17.65
C ILE A 46 11.32 24.97 18.23
N ARG A 47 11.43 24.95 19.56
CA ARG A 47 12.49 24.19 20.24
C ARG A 47 12.25 22.70 20.05
N LEU A 48 13.33 21.92 19.89
CA LEU A 48 13.23 20.47 19.73
C LEU A 48 12.50 19.76 20.89
N PHE A 49 12.59 20.32 22.10
CA PHE A 49 11.88 19.82 23.28
C PHE A 49 10.37 20.08 23.26
N ASP A 50 9.91 21.07 22.50
CA ASP A 50 8.49 21.36 22.29
C ASP A 50 7.88 20.54 21.13
N TYR A 51 8.63 19.57 20.56
CA TYR A 51 8.14 18.66 19.52
C TYR A 51 6.79 18.00 19.85
N PRO A 52 6.57 17.42 21.06
CA PRO A 52 5.28 16.80 21.38
C PRO A 52 4.13 17.81 21.36
N ARG A 53 4.34 19.01 21.91
CA ARG A 53 3.36 20.11 21.91
C ARG A 53 3.03 20.59 20.50
N TRP A 54 4.01 20.54 19.60
CA TRP A 54 3.78 20.81 18.18
C TRP A 54 2.97 19.71 17.48
N ALA A 55 3.20 18.44 17.82
CA ALA A 55 2.50 17.31 17.19
C ALA A 55 1.06 17.09 17.71
N GLU A 56 0.79 17.48 18.96
CA GLU A 56 -0.50 17.31 19.66
C GLU A 56 -1.71 17.89 18.90
N PRO A 57 -1.70 19.15 18.41
CA PRO A 57 -2.83 19.71 17.68
C PRO A 57 -3.18 18.93 16.40
N PHE A 58 -2.17 18.40 15.70
CA PHE A 58 -2.39 17.61 14.48
C PHE A 58 -2.99 16.24 14.80
N ARG A 59 -2.56 15.60 15.90
CA ARG A 59 -3.18 14.37 16.40
C ARG A 59 -4.67 14.58 16.64
N ASP A 60 -5.01 15.68 17.30
CA ASP A 60 -6.40 15.98 17.67
C ASP A 60 -7.22 16.34 16.43
N THR A 61 -6.64 17.08 15.48
CA THR A 61 -7.27 17.38 14.18
C THR A 61 -7.59 16.10 13.40
N ILE A 62 -6.64 15.15 13.30
CA ILE A 62 -6.85 13.87 12.60
C ILE A 62 -7.98 13.08 13.26
N ARG A 63 -8.00 13.05 14.60
CA ARG A 63 -9.06 12.39 15.37
C ARG A 63 -10.43 13.02 15.09
N THR A 64 -10.52 14.34 15.18
CA THR A 64 -11.77 15.08 14.92
C THR A 64 -12.27 14.82 13.50
N HIS A 65 -11.40 14.88 12.49
CA HIS A 65 -11.78 14.59 11.11
C HIS A 65 -12.23 13.14 10.91
N ALA A 66 -11.58 12.17 11.56
CA ALA A 66 -12.01 10.77 11.49
C ALA A 66 -13.40 10.58 12.11
N GLU A 67 -13.67 11.22 13.26
CA GLU A 67 -14.97 11.17 13.94
C GLU A 67 -16.06 11.89 13.12
N GLN A 68 -15.76 13.02 12.50
CA GLN A 68 -16.67 13.74 11.59
C GLN A 68 -17.02 12.90 10.36
N LEU A 69 -16.01 12.35 9.68
CA LEU A 69 -16.22 11.50 8.50
C LEU A 69 -17.07 10.27 8.84
N ALA A 70 -16.85 9.66 10.02
CA ALA A 70 -17.67 8.56 10.48
C ALA A 70 -19.14 8.97 10.65
N ARG A 71 -19.40 10.12 11.31
CA ARG A 71 -20.76 10.64 11.52
C ARG A 71 -21.46 10.99 10.22
N GLU A 72 -20.78 11.65 9.29
CA GLU A 72 -21.32 12.04 7.98
C GLU A 72 -21.75 10.82 7.16
N GLN A 73 -21.07 9.68 7.34
CA GLN A 73 -21.37 8.42 6.64
C GLN A 73 -22.27 7.48 7.46
N GLY A 74 -22.74 7.90 8.64
CA GLY A 74 -23.56 7.06 9.53
C GLY A 74 -22.82 5.83 10.07
N LEU A 75 -21.50 5.87 10.16
CA LEU A 75 -20.64 4.77 10.62
C LEU A 75 -20.16 4.99 12.06
N THR A 76 -19.99 3.89 12.78
CA THR A 76 -19.37 3.89 14.11
C THR A 76 -17.92 3.41 14.00
N ILE A 77 -16.97 4.20 14.49
CA ILE A 77 -15.56 3.80 14.54
C ILE A 77 -15.39 2.66 15.54
N GLU A 78 -14.90 1.51 15.09
CA GLU A 78 -14.70 0.33 15.92
C GLU A 78 -13.27 0.33 16.50
N PHE A 79 -13.16 0.53 17.82
CA PHE A 79 -11.87 0.50 18.51
C PHE A 79 -11.43 -0.93 18.85
N ILE A 80 -10.34 -1.38 18.23
CA ILE A 80 -9.77 -2.71 18.40
C ILE A 80 -8.83 -2.71 19.61
N ARG A 81 -9.27 -3.39 20.68
CA ARG A 81 -8.51 -3.53 21.93
C ARG A 81 -7.41 -4.60 21.86
N ARG A 82 -7.65 -5.69 21.12
CA ARG A 82 -6.73 -6.84 20.98
C ARG A 82 -6.50 -7.12 19.50
N LEU A 83 -5.37 -6.63 18.96
CA LEU A 83 -5.05 -6.81 17.53
C LEU A 83 -4.91 -8.27 17.11
N GLU A 84 -4.38 -9.13 17.99
CA GLU A 84 -4.08 -10.54 17.65
C GLU A 84 -5.33 -11.42 17.58
N ALA A 85 -6.33 -11.12 18.41
CA ALA A 85 -7.57 -11.89 18.48
C ALA A 85 -8.61 -11.45 17.44
N PHE A 86 -8.43 -10.30 16.80
CA PHE A 86 -9.42 -9.70 15.91
C PHE A 86 -8.92 -9.63 14.47
N ARG A 87 -9.46 -10.48 13.61
CA ARG A 87 -9.19 -10.45 12.17
C ARG A 87 -10.05 -9.40 11.49
N LYS A 88 -9.44 -8.24 11.23
CA LYS A 88 -10.08 -7.11 10.51
C LYS A 88 -10.72 -7.56 9.20
N GLU A 89 -10.08 -8.48 8.48
CA GLU A 89 -10.56 -9.02 7.20
C GLU A 89 -11.89 -9.77 7.32
N ASP A 90 -12.06 -10.63 8.33
CA ASP A 90 -13.29 -11.41 8.52
C ASP A 90 -14.47 -10.48 8.85
N ARG A 91 -14.22 -9.44 9.66
CA ARG A 91 -15.21 -8.41 9.97
C ARG A 91 -15.63 -7.64 8.71
N ILE A 92 -14.68 -7.26 7.87
CA ILE A 92 -14.96 -6.56 6.60
C ILE A 92 -15.72 -7.47 5.64
N LYS A 93 -15.36 -8.76 5.52
CA LYS A 93 -16.12 -9.73 4.70
C LYS A 93 -17.58 -9.83 5.15
N ALA A 94 -17.84 -9.87 6.46
CA ALA A 94 -19.21 -9.88 6.99
C ALA A 94 -20.00 -8.59 6.66
N LEU A 95 -19.35 -7.43 6.74
CA LEU A 95 -19.97 -6.15 6.37
C LEU A 95 -20.26 -6.07 4.88
N LEU A 96 -19.35 -6.55 4.03
CA LEU A 96 -19.54 -6.62 2.58
C LEU A 96 -20.67 -7.55 2.19
N ALA A 97 -20.88 -8.66 2.91
CA ALA A 97 -22.02 -9.55 2.66
C ALA A 97 -23.39 -8.88 2.90
N GLN A 98 -23.45 -7.87 3.77
CA GLN A 98 -24.69 -7.13 4.07
C GLN A 98 -24.85 -5.89 3.19
N ARG A 99 -23.77 -5.11 3.01
CA ARG A 99 -23.76 -3.85 2.26
C ARG A 99 -23.67 -4.07 0.74
N GLY A 100 -22.99 -5.14 0.32
CA GLY A 100 -22.59 -5.37 -1.06
C GLY A 100 -21.35 -4.56 -1.48
N ASP A 101 -20.97 -4.75 -2.75
CA ASP A 101 -19.69 -4.29 -3.31
C ASP A 101 -19.73 -2.91 -3.99
N HIS A 102 -20.70 -2.07 -3.62
CA HIS A 102 -20.83 -0.73 -4.21
C HIS A 102 -19.74 0.22 -3.67
N PRO A 103 -19.24 1.17 -4.48
CA PRO A 103 -18.19 2.10 -4.07
C PRO A 103 -18.54 2.90 -2.80
N GLY A 104 -17.50 3.36 -2.08
CA GLY A 104 -17.64 4.21 -0.89
C GLY A 104 -17.01 3.62 0.37
N LEU A 105 -17.13 4.37 1.46
CA LEU A 105 -16.59 3.98 2.76
C LEU A 105 -17.38 2.79 3.33
N VAL A 106 -16.66 1.73 3.73
CA VAL A 106 -17.24 0.50 4.27
C VAL A 106 -17.23 0.54 5.79
N HIS A 107 -16.05 0.81 6.38
CA HIS A 107 -15.89 0.84 7.84
C HIS A 107 -14.62 1.57 8.25
N ILE A 108 -14.57 1.99 9.51
CA ILE A 108 -13.37 2.59 10.11
C ILE A 108 -13.01 1.80 11.36
N PHE A 109 -11.79 1.26 11.40
CA PHE A 109 -11.21 0.72 12.62
C PHE A 109 -10.25 1.72 13.25
N SER A 110 -10.20 1.74 14.58
CA SER A 110 -9.18 2.47 15.35
C SER A 110 -8.41 1.49 16.22
N ALA A 111 -7.09 1.62 16.30
CA ALA A 111 -6.27 0.76 17.14
C ALA A 111 -5.04 1.52 17.67
N MET A 112 -4.61 1.20 18.89
CA MET A 112 -3.31 1.66 19.40
C MET A 112 -2.21 0.75 18.84
N GLU A 113 -1.39 1.29 17.95
CA GLU A 113 -0.31 0.55 17.30
C GLU A 113 1.02 1.27 17.51
N ALA A 114 2.13 0.54 17.35
CA ALA A 114 3.45 1.15 17.43
C ALA A 114 3.72 1.99 16.17
N CYS A 115 4.33 3.15 16.36
CA CYS A 115 4.63 4.09 15.29
C CYS A 115 6.00 4.75 15.47
N PRO A 116 6.72 5.03 14.37
CA PRO A 116 7.93 5.85 14.42
C PRO A 116 7.61 7.22 15.01
N SER A 117 8.52 7.75 15.83
CA SER A 117 8.43 9.07 16.43
C SER A 117 9.84 9.61 16.67
N PHE A 118 9.93 10.78 17.31
CA PHE A 118 11.20 11.43 17.66
C PHE A 118 11.25 11.77 19.15
N LYS A 119 12.46 11.73 19.71
CA LYS A 119 12.73 12.16 21.08
C LYS A 119 13.86 13.20 21.07
N PRO A 120 13.68 14.36 21.72
CA PRO A 120 14.75 15.33 21.91
C PRO A 120 15.83 14.75 22.82
N TRP A 121 17.09 14.99 22.45
CA TRP A 121 18.26 14.55 23.18
C TRP A 121 19.28 15.67 23.26
N HIS A 122 19.79 15.95 24.46
CA HIS A 122 20.87 16.90 24.67
C HIS A 122 22.14 16.14 25.03
N ASP A 123 23.19 16.31 24.22
CA ASP A 123 24.50 15.74 24.52
C ASP A 123 25.32 16.71 25.36
N LYS A 124 25.55 16.35 26.62
CA LYS A 124 26.33 17.15 27.58
C LYS A 124 27.79 17.34 27.19
N ARG A 125 28.37 16.43 26.39
CA ARG A 125 29.78 16.52 25.99
C ARG A 125 30.00 17.49 24.84
N SER A 126 29.13 17.43 23.83
CA SER A 126 29.21 18.32 22.66
C SER A 126 28.40 19.62 22.80
N GLY A 127 27.54 19.72 23.82
CA GLY A 127 26.61 20.84 23.99
C GLY A 127 25.48 20.87 22.95
N LYS A 128 25.38 19.86 22.08
CA LYS A 128 24.43 19.84 20.97
C LYS A 128 23.10 19.22 21.38
N THR A 129 22.00 19.85 20.95
CA THR A 129 20.64 19.30 21.06
C THR A 129 20.21 18.75 19.71
N VAL A 130 19.75 17.50 19.68
CA VAL A 130 19.34 16.80 18.46
C VAL A 130 18.01 16.07 18.68
N LEU A 131 17.26 15.82 17.61
CA LEU A 131 16.19 14.83 17.63
C LEU A 131 16.76 13.44 17.28
N ARG A 132 16.30 12.41 17.98
CA ARG A 132 16.60 11.01 17.68
C ARG A 132 15.32 10.27 17.32
N GLY A 133 15.41 9.37 16.35
CA GLY A 133 14.32 8.43 16.06
C GLY A 133 14.05 7.54 17.27
N THR A 134 12.78 7.31 17.56
CA THR A 134 12.30 6.39 18.60
C THR A 134 11.04 5.70 18.10
N GLU A 135 10.64 4.64 18.79
CA GLU A 135 9.31 4.08 18.66
C GLU A 135 8.40 4.65 19.74
N ALA A 136 7.13 4.89 19.40
CA ALA A 136 6.08 5.32 20.30
C ALA A 136 4.81 4.50 20.01
N LYS A 137 3.73 4.76 20.74
CA LYS A 137 2.40 4.23 20.43
C LYS A 137 1.47 5.37 20.12
N CYS A 138 0.69 5.24 19.05
CA CYS A 138 -0.31 6.22 18.66
C CYS A 138 -1.58 5.52 18.18
N LEU A 139 -2.67 6.29 18.08
CA LEU A 139 -3.89 5.79 17.45
C LEU A 139 -3.67 5.71 15.94
N HIS A 140 -4.12 4.62 15.34
CA HIS A 140 -4.17 4.43 13.91
C HIS A 140 -5.60 4.23 13.47
N TYR A 141 -6.05 5.06 12.53
CA TYR A 141 -7.32 4.87 11.85
C TYR A 141 -7.10 4.10 10.56
N CYS A 142 -7.81 2.99 10.39
CA CYS A 142 -7.83 2.21 9.16
C CYS A 142 -9.18 2.40 8.49
N PHE A 143 -9.22 3.23 7.44
CA PHE A 143 -10.40 3.48 6.62
C PHE A 143 -10.49 2.41 5.54
N TYR A 144 -11.50 1.55 5.61
CA TYR A 144 -11.80 0.56 4.58
C TYR A 144 -12.84 1.11 3.64
N PHE A 145 -12.57 1.08 2.35
CA PHE A 145 -13.47 1.61 1.33
C PHE A 145 -13.36 0.80 0.04
N ILE A 146 -14.42 0.86 -0.77
CA ILE A 146 -14.43 0.29 -2.11
C ILE A 146 -14.22 1.43 -3.10
N ASP A 147 -13.12 1.34 -3.85
CA ASP A 147 -12.88 2.18 -5.01
C ASP A 147 -13.47 1.51 -6.26
N LYS A 148 -13.99 2.33 -7.18
CA LYS A 148 -14.62 1.85 -8.42
C LYS A 148 -13.65 1.07 -9.33
N ASP A 149 -12.36 1.41 -9.28
CA ASP A 149 -11.33 0.85 -10.15
C ASP A 149 -10.47 -0.16 -9.39
N LEU A 150 -10.17 0.11 -8.11
CA LEU A 150 -9.26 -0.71 -7.31
C LEU A 150 -9.96 -1.81 -6.49
N GLY A 151 -11.27 -1.71 -6.29
CA GLY A 151 -12.00 -2.60 -5.39
C GLY A 151 -11.77 -2.24 -3.92
N LEU A 152 -11.80 -3.25 -3.04
CA LEU A 152 -11.62 -3.08 -1.60
C LEU A 152 -10.19 -2.64 -1.28
N CYS A 153 -10.09 -1.47 -0.68
CA CYS A 153 -8.84 -0.84 -0.27
C CYS A 153 -8.90 -0.52 1.23
N TYR A 154 -7.72 -0.26 1.81
CA TYR A 154 -7.66 0.45 3.08
C TYR A 154 -6.61 1.56 3.06
N LEU A 155 -6.88 2.60 3.83
CA LEU A 155 -5.93 3.66 4.15
C LEU A 155 -5.71 3.67 5.67
N ARG A 156 -4.47 3.41 6.08
CA ARG A 156 -4.02 3.47 7.47
C ARG A 156 -3.36 4.82 7.74
N VAL A 157 -3.94 5.56 8.66
CA VAL A 157 -3.56 6.93 9.05
C VAL A 157 -3.13 6.93 10.52
N PRO A 158 -1.82 7.09 10.81
CA PRO A 158 -1.36 7.36 12.17
C PRO A 158 -1.76 8.76 12.62
N THR A 159 -2.07 8.92 13.91
CA THR A 159 -2.35 10.22 14.51
C THR A 159 -1.11 10.94 15.05
N TRP A 160 0.09 10.37 14.90
CA TRP A 160 1.32 10.96 15.42
C TRP A 160 2.38 11.17 14.35
N ALA A 161 3.17 12.23 14.51
CA ALA A 161 4.28 12.54 13.62
C ALA A 161 5.32 11.39 13.62
N PRO A 162 5.81 10.97 12.45
CA PRO A 162 5.82 11.69 11.16
C PRO A 162 4.65 11.35 10.20
N PHE A 163 3.49 10.90 10.72
CA PHE A 163 2.26 10.71 9.94
C PHE A 163 2.42 9.79 8.72
N ARG A 164 3.20 8.71 8.86
CA ARG A 164 3.46 7.76 7.77
C ARG A 164 2.18 7.02 7.36
N LEU A 165 1.55 7.49 6.29
CA LEU A 165 0.36 6.88 5.71
C LEU A 165 0.70 5.56 5.04
N GLN A 166 -0.25 4.63 5.05
CA GLN A 166 -0.15 3.40 4.28
C GLN A 166 -1.46 3.14 3.57
N PHE A 167 -1.41 3.14 2.24
CA PHE A 167 -2.49 2.71 1.38
C PHE A 167 -2.26 1.28 0.93
N TYR A 168 -3.33 0.50 0.85
CA TYR A 168 -3.32 -0.86 0.36
C TYR A 168 -4.49 -1.12 -0.58
N CYS A 169 -4.22 -1.84 -1.67
CA CYS A 169 -5.23 -2.53 -2.46
C CYS A 169 -4.72 -3.92 -2.89
N ASN A 170 -5.66 -4.81 -3.20
CA ASN A 170 -5.35 -6.15 -3.68
C ASN A 170 -5.39 -6.18 -5.22
N GLY A 171 -4.29 -6.57 -5.87
CA GLY A 171 -4.23 -6.51 -7.34
C GLY A 171 -5.06 -7.57 -8.05
N HIS A 172 -5.46 -8.67 -7.37
CA HIS A 172 -6.46 -9.58 -7.91
C HIS A 172 -7.83 -8.91 -8.04
N GLN A 173 -8.20 -8.04 -7.09
CA GLN A 173 -9.45 -7.28 -7.20
C GLN A 173 -9.37 -6.21 -8.29
N VAL A 174 -8.22 -5.55 -8.45
CA VAL A 174 -7.98 -4.64 -9.58
C VAL A 174 -8.16 -5.37 -10.91
N LEU A 175 -7.55 -6.56 -11.05
CA LEU A 175 -7.68 -7.38 -12.25
C LEU A 175 -9.14 -7.82 -12.47
N ALA A 176 -9.83 -8.26 -11.42
CA ALA A 176 -11.24 -8.63 -11.48
C ALA A 176 -12.11 -7.47 -11.99
N ARG A 177 -11.89 -6.24 -11.50
CA ARG A 177 -12.60 -5.04 -11.97
C ARG A 177 -12.28 -4.72 -13.43
N GLN A 178 -11.03 -4.89 -13.86
CA GLN A 178 -10.65 -4.72 -15.26
C GLN A 178 -11.37 -5.73 -16.17
N LEU A 179 -11.39 -7.01 -15.79
CA LEU A 179 -12.08 -8.07 -16.53
C LEU A 179 -13.59 -7.78 -16.62
N GLN A 180 -14.20 -7.39 -15.50
CA GLN A 180 -15.61 -7.01 -15.44
C GLN A 180 -15.93 -5.87 -16.41
N ARG A 181 -15.11 -4.82 -16.46
CA ARG A 181 -15.27 -3.67 -17.37
C ARG A 181 -15.17 -4.05 -18.84
N THR A 182 -14.36 -5.07 -19.14
CA THR A 182 -14.21 -5.61 -20.51
C THR A 182 -15.26 -6.69 -20.85
N GLY A 183 -16.16 -7.03 -19.93
CA GLY A 183 -17.17 -8.07 -20.14
C GLY A 183 -16.61 -9.49 -20.19
N ILE A 184 -15.42 -9.73 -19.63
CA ILE A 184 -14.80 -11.06 -19.59
C ILE A 184 -15.28 -11.76 -18.32
N ALA A 185 -15.95 -12.91 -18.48
CA ALA A 185 -16.38 -13.73 -17.35
C ALA A 185 -15.16 -14.28 -16.58
N TYR A 186 -15.24 -14.26 -15.26
CA TYR A 186 -14.19 -14.75 -14.38
C TYR A 186 -14.76 -15.31 -13.08
N THR A 187 -13.96 -16.15 -12.42
CA THR A 187 -14.23 -16.65 -11.07
C THR A 187 -13.05 -16.30 -10.19
N LEU A 188 -13.30 -15.56 -9.10
CA LEU A 188 -12.28 -15.24 -8.12
C LEU A 188 -12.07 -16.46 -7.21
N LEU A 189 -10.81 -16.87 -7.02
CA LEU A 189 -10.45 -17.96 -6.11
C LEU A 189 -9.74 -17.38 -4.89
N ASP A 190 -10.35 -17.54 -3.71
CA ASP A 190 -9.80 -17.06 -2.42
C ASP A 190 -8.71 -18.01 -1.86
N LYS A 191 -8.48 -19.17 -2.50
CA LYS A 191 -7.48 -20.16 -2.13
C LYS A 191 -6.63 -20.54 -3.35
N PRO A 192 -5.31 -20.77 -3.16
CA PRO A 192 -4.51 -21.38 -4.22
C PRO A 192 -5.13 -22.73 -4.59
N LEU A 193 -5.10 -23.05 -5.89
CA LEU A 193 -5.61 -24.33 -6.39
C LEU A 193 -4.99 -25.48 -5.56
N PRO A 194 -5.81 -26.42 -5.05
CA PRO A 194 -5.29 -27.55 -4.33
C PRO A 194 -4.28 -28.28 -5.23
N ARG A 195 -3.10 -28.57 -4.69
CA ARG A 195 -2.13 -29.41 -5.41
C ARG A 195 -2.80 -30.74 -5.72
N SER A 196 -2.75 -31.17 -6.98
CA SER A 196 -3.30 -32.47 -7.35
C SER A 196 -2.64 -33.57 -6.49
N PRO A 197 -3.39 -34.56 -5.98
CA PRO A 197 -2.81 -35.68 -5.22
C PRO A 197 -1.90 -36.58 -6.06
N THR A 198 -1.85 -36.37 -7.38
CA THR A 198 -1.12 -37.17 -8.35
C THR A 198 0.35 -36.74 -8.40
N GLY A 199 1.11 -37.25 -7.44
CA GLY A 199 2.57 -37.09 -7.40
C GLY A 199 3.21 -37.70 -6.16
N ARG A 200 3.01 -38.99 -5.90
CA ARG A 200 3.94 -39.74 -5.02
C ARG A 200 5.29 -39.87 -5.75
N GLY A 201 6.12 -38.83 -5.64
CA GLY A 201 7.55 -38.98 -5.83
C GLY A 201 8.16 -39.75 -4.64
N PRO A 202 9.22 -40.54 -4.83
CA PRO A 202 9.79 -41.34 -3.76
C PRO A 202 10.29 -40.45 -2.61
N ARG A 203 10.01 -40.87 -1.37
CA ARG A 203 10.53 -40.26 -0.14
C ARG A 203 12.04 -40.11 -0.27
N ARG A 204 12.55 -38.88 -0.36
CA ARG A 204 13.96 -38.59 -0.11
C ARG A 204 14.16 -38.49 1.40
N SER A 205 15.00 -39.36 1.93
CA SER A 205 15.53 -39.30 3.28
C SER A 205 16.24 -37.96 3.53
N PRO A 206 16.28 -37.47 4.78
CA PRO A 206 16.88 -36.18 5.09
C PRO A 206 18.41 -36.30 5.03
N MET A 207 19.05 -35.57 4.11
CA MET A 207 20.48 -35.33 4.18
C MET A 207 20.74 -34.09 5.05
N ARG A 208 21.61 -34.31 6.03
CA ARG A 208 22.17 -33.36 7.00
C ARG A 208 22.89 -32.19 6.34
N GLY A 209 22.72 -31.02 6.96
CA GLY A 209 23.79 -30.06 7.25
C GLY A 209 24.31 -29.20 6.11
N MET A 210 24.12 -27.88 6.23
CA MET A 210 25.18 -26.86 6.34
C MET A 210 24.57 -25.45 6.28
N SER A 211 24.93 -24.62 7.26
CA SER A 211 24.77 -23.16 7.30
C SER A 211 26.17 -22.51 7.20
N PRO A 212 26.34 -21.18 7.25
CA PRO A 212 25.93 -20.18 6.26
C PRO A 212 27.12 -19.24 5.88
N GLY A 213 26.98 -18.47 4.80
CA GLY A 213 27.88 -17.36 4.44
C GLY A 213 27.82 -17.12 2.92
N SER A 214 27.84 -15.92 2.36
CA SER A 214 28.10 -14.57 2.85
C SER A 214 27.77 -13.59 1.70
N THR A 215 27.32 -12.38 2.03
CA THR A 215 27.58 -11.07 1.37
C THR A 215 27.57 -10.87 -0.16
N GLY A 216 26.91 -9.79 -0.58
CA GLY A 216 27.17 -9.07 -1.85
C GLY A 216 25.89 -8.71 -2.61
N THR A 217 25.37 -7.48 -2.47
CA THR A 217 25.53 -6.32 -3.38
C THR A 217 24.55 -6.26 -4.55
N SER A 218 23.75 -5.19 -4.53
CA SER A 218 23.25 -4.37 -5.65
C SER A 218 23.23 -4.99 -7.04
N THR A 219 22.05 -5.07 -7.66
CA THR A 219 21.97 -4.94 -9.11
C THR A 219 20.64 -4.34 -9.57
N ALA A 220 20.76 -3.42 -10.51
CA ALA A 220 19.73 -2.61 -11.12
C ALA A 220 18.68 -3.42 -11.90
N TRP A 221 17.56 -2.75 -12.16
CA TRP A 221 16.38 -3.19 -12.90
C TRP A 221 16.68 -3.77 -14.30
N PRO A 222 16.14 -4.95 -14.67
CA PRO A 222 16.00 -5.30 -16.08
C PRO A 222 14.73 -4.65 -16.66
N ARG A 223 14.91 -3.92 -17.78
CA ARG A 223 13.82 -3.53 -18.68
C ARG A 223 13.23 -4.78 -19.35
N PRO A 224 11.91 -4.90 -19.53
CA PRO A 224 11.35 -6.00 -20.31
C PRO A 224 11.62 -5.78 -21.80
N THR A 225 12.48 -6.63 -22.38
CA THR A 225 12.64 -6.78 -23.82
C THR A 225 11.50 -7.62 -24.38
N ALA A 226 10.61 -7.00 -25.17
CA ALA A 226 9.72 -7.74 -26.06
C ALA A 226 10.42 -7.91 -27.42
N ARG A 227 10.59 -9.15 -27.87
CA ARG A 227 10.97 -9.46 -29.26
C ARG A 227 9.98 -10.48 -29.79
N CYS A 228 9.09 -10.04 -30.66
CA CYS A 228 8.32 -10.91 -31.55
C CYS A 228 8.79 -10.64 -32.97
N SER A 229 9.23 -11.68 -33.68
CA SER A 229 9.42 -11.64 -35.14
C SER A 229 8.18 -12.22 -35.83
N PRO A 230 7.85 -11.79 -37.06
CA PRO A 230 6.55 -12.02 -37.67
C PRO A 230 6.54 -13.21 -38.63
N SER A 231 5.50 -14.04 -38.57
CA SER A 231 4.98 -14.77 -39.73
C SER A 231 3.45 -14.77 -39.63
N SER A 232 2.80 -14.03 -40.53
CA SER A 232 1.34 -13.91 -40.69
C SER A 232 0.80 -14.95 -41.71
N PRO A 233 -0.53 -15.07 -41.96
CA PRO A 233 -1.45 -15.99 -41.26
C PRO A 233 -2.26 -16.89 -42.23
N PRO A 234 -3.36 -17.54 -41.79
CA PRO A 234 -4.64 -16.92 -42.18
C PRO A 234 -5.75 -16.88 -41.10
N ALA A 235 -6.62 -15.89 -41.35
CA ALA A 235 -7.90 -15.49 -40.78
C ALA A 235 -8.63 -16.40 -39.76
N SER A 236 -8.95 -15.81 -38.59
CA SER A 236 -10.33 -15.62 -38.11
C SER A 236 -10.35 -14.81 -36.80
N THR A 237 -11.17 -13.76 -36.79
CA THR A 237 -11.80 -13.10 -35.62
C THR A 237 -10.99 -12.90 -34.33
N GLY A 238 -10.60 -11.66 -34.08
CA GLY A 238 -10.18 -11.19 -32.75
C GLY A 238 -9.37 -9.91 -32.82
N ALA A 239 -9.97 -8.79 -32.43
CA ALA A 239 -9.39 -7.46 -32.47
C ALA A 239 -8.03 -7.38 -31.73
N ALA A 240 -7.00 -6.94 -32.45
CA ALA A 240 -5.73 -6.53 -31.85
C ALA A 240 -5.84 -5.06 -31.41
N CYS A 241 -6.17 -4.81 -30.15
CA CYS A 241 -6.01 -3.48 -29.55
C CYS A 241 -4.55 -3.29 -29.13
N ARG A 242 -3.80 -2.57 -29.97
CA ARG A 242 -2.47 -2.05 -29.70
C ARG A 242 -2.61 -0.88 -28.72
N TRP A 243 -2.08 -1.02 -27.50
CA TRP A 243 -2.06 0.06 -26.52
C TRP A 243 -0.75 0.85 -26.62
N SER A 244 -0.82 2.04 -27.20
CA SER A 244 0.16 3.10 -27.01
C SER A 244 -0.20 3.86 -25.72
N THR A 245 0.71 3.86 -24.76
CA THR A 245 0.61 4.64 -23.51
C THR A 245 0.97 6.10 -23.80
N PRO A 246 0.13 7.10 -23.50
CA PRO A 246 0.61 8.47 -23.35
C PRO A 246 1.35 8.61 -22.00
N PRO A 247 2.43 9.41 -21.91
CA PRO A 247 3.22 9.52 -20.70
C PRO A 247 2.50 10.32 -19.61
N MET A 248 2.39 9.66 -18.46
CA MET A 248 2.60 10.13 -17.09
C MET A 248 2.78 11.66 -16.89
N TRP A 249 1.95 12.22 -16.02
CA TRP A 249 2.12 13.56 -15.44
C TRP A 249 3.56 13.77 -14.94
N SER A 250 4.23 14.75 -15.55
CA SER A 250 5.45 15.36 -15.05
C SER A 250 5.08 16.71 -14.44
N SER A 251 5.37 16.86 -13.15
CA SER A 251 5.32 18.14 -12.46
C SER A 251 6.53 18.97 -12.90
N THR A 252 6.31 20.05 -13.64
CA THR A 252 7.30 21.13 -13.78
C THR A 252 6.58 22.45 -13.55
N ALA A 253 6.62 22.94 -12.32
CA ALA A 253 6.31 24.34 -12.05
C ALA A 253 7.52 25.18 -12.46
N LYS A 254 7.34 26.07 -13.43
CA LYS A 254 8.20 27.24 -13.67
C LYS A 254 7.36 28.51 -13.50
N PRO A 255 7.97 29.60 -13.01
CA PRO A 255 7.24 30.77 -12.51
C PRO A 255 6.73 31.63 -13.68
N SER A 256 5.48 32.08 -13.61
CA SER A 256 4.95 33.10 -14.53
C SER A 256 4.91 34.46 -13.84
N SER A 257 5.83 35.32 -14.21
CA SER A 257 5.72 36.78 -14.09
C SER A 257 4.73 37.31 -15.12
N SER A 258 3.83 38.22 -14.75
CA SER A 258 3.18 39.17 -15.67
C SER A 258 2.60 40.36 -14.90
N PRO A 259 2.43 41.53 -15.55
CA PRO A 259 2.64 42.84 -14.92
C PRO A 259 1.38 43.60 -14.52
N CYS A 260 1.61 44.67 -13.75
CA CYS A 260 0.68 45.76 -13.44
C CYS A 260 -0.12 46.26 -14.65
N THR A 261 -1.42 46.49 -14.47
CA THR A 261 -2.09 47.72 -14.97
C THR A 261 -3.40 47.98 -14.20
N THR A 262 -3.47 49.12 -13.54
CA THR A 262 -4.71 49.84 -13.12
C THR A 262 -5.28 50.61 -14.31
N PRO A 263 -6.56 51.00 -14.26
CA PRO A 263 -6.85 52.40 -13.90
C PRO A 263 -7.48 52.53 -12.51
#